data_AF-A0AAW7H468-F1
#
_entry.id   AF-A0AAW7H468-F1
#
_cell.length_a   1.000
_cell.length_b   1.000
_cell.length_c   1.000
_cell.angle_alpha   90.00
_cell.angle_beta   90.00
_cell.angle_gamma   90.00
#
_symmetry.space_group_name_H-M   'P 1'
#
loop_
_entity.id
_entity.type
_entity.pdbx_description
1 polymer ?
#
loop_
_entity_poly.entity_id
_entity_poly.type
_entity_poly.pdbx_seq_one_letter_code
_entity_poly.pdbx_strand_id
1 'polypeptide(L)'
;MAIPKLQAYALPTALDVPVNKVDWAFDPERAALLIHDMQDYFIGFWGDNCPMMEQVVANIAALRQYCKEHNIPVYYTAQPKEQSDEDRALLNDMWGPGLTRSPEQQKIVEALAPDEADTILVKWRYSAFHRSPLEQMLKETGRNQLIITGVYAHIGCMTTATDAFMRDIKPFMVADALADFSRDEHLMSLKYVAGRSGRVVMTQELLPTPVPASKDALRSIILPLLDESEEPMDDENLIDYGLDSVRMMALAARWRKVHGDIDFVMLAKNPTIDAWWTLLSREVK
;
A
#
# COMPACT_ATOMS: atom_id res chain seq x y z
N MET A 1 -17.17 16.24 -19.42
CA MET A 1 -18.22 15.83 -18.45
C MET A 1 -17.63 15.91 -17.05
N ALA A 2 -18.36 16.46 -16.08
CA ALA A 2 -17.92 16.42 -14.68
C ALA A 2 -17.91 14.98 -14.15
N ILE A 3 -17.11 14.71 -13.12
CA ILE A 3 -17.12 13.41 -12.44
C ILE A 3 -18.54 13.18 -11.87
N PRO A 4 -19.17 12.03 -12.14
CA PRO A 4 -20.51 11.74 -11.61
C PRO A 4 -20.43 11.41 -10.11
N LYS A 5 -21.58 11.43 -9.41
CA LYS A 5 -21.67 10.80 -8.09
C LYS A 5 -21.38 9.30 -8.23
N LEU A 6 -20.48 8.79 -7.40
CA LEU A 6 -19.99 7.42 -7.47
C LEU A 6 -20.69 6.53 -6.45
N GLN A 7 -20.77 5.24 -6.77
CA GLN A 7 -21.30 4.22 -5.87
C GLN A 7 -20.15 3.35 -5.35
N ALA A 8 -20.25 2.96 -4.08
CA ALA A 8 -19.34 2.00 -3.50
C ALA A 8 -19.50 0.62 -4.16
N TYR A 9 -18.42 -0.17 -4.14
CA TYR A 9 -18.38 -1.54 -4.62
C TYR A 9 -17.43 -2.37 -3.76
N ALA A 10 -17.42 -3.69 -3.96
CA ALA A 10 -16.49 -4.57 -3.28
C ALA A 10 -15.07 -4.39 -3.83
N LEU A 11 -14.13 -3.94 -2.98
CA LEU A 11 -12.72 -3.80 -3.33
C LEU A 11 -12.14 -5.14 -3.84
N PRO A 12 -11.13 -5.10 -4.73
CA PRO A 12 -10.41 -6.30 -5.13
C PRO A 12 -9.81 -7.03 -3.93
N THR A 13 -9.87 -8.36 -3.99
CA THR A 13 -9.18 -9.26 -3.04
C THR A 13 -7.99 -9.91 -3.72
N ALA A 14 -7.20 -10.70 -2.98
CA ALA A 14 -6.09 -11.46 -3.56
C ALA A 14 -6.52 -12.38 -4.73
N LEU A 15 -7.78 -12.84 -4.75
CA LEU A 15 -8.33 -13.65 -5.85
C LEU A 15 -8.60 -12.85 -7.13
N ASP A 16 -8.77 -11.54 -7.01
CA ASP A 16 -8.99 -10.63 -8.13
C ASP A 16 -7.66 -10.13 -8.73
N VAL A 17 -6.53 -10.30 -8.03
CA VAL A 17 -5.21 -9.86 -8.50
C VAL A 17 -4.77 -10.72 -9.69
N PRO A 18 -4.58 -10.14 -10.89
CA PRO A 18 -4.12 -10.89 -12.06
C PRO A 18 -2.69 -11.41 -11.85
N VAL A 19 -2.36 -12.51 -12.52
CA VAL A 19 -0.97 -13.01 -12.55
C VAL A 19 -0.07 -11.94 -13.17
N ASN A 20 0.87 -11.43 -12.38
CA ASN A 20 1.87 -10.47 -12.82
C ASN A 20 2.81 -11.11 -13.84
N LYS A 21 3.14 -10.38 -14.92
CA LYS A 21 4.16 -10.83 -15.89
C LYS A 21 5.59 -10.74 -15.38
N VAL A 22 5.81 -9.84 -14.42
CA VAL A 22 7.12 -9.57 -13.82
C VAL A 22 7.11 -10.04 -12.38
N ASP A 23 8.29 -10.39 -11.86
CA ASP A 23 8.52 -11.01 -10.56
C ASP A 23 9.27 -10.10 -9.58
N TRP A 24 9.34 -8.80 -9.85
CA TRP A 24 10.13 -7.86 -9.06
C TRP A 24 9.77 -7.92 -7.58
N ALA A 25 10.70 -8.37 -6.74
CA ALA A 25 10.53 -8.33 -5.29
C ALA A 25 10.43 -6.87 -4.81
N PHE A 26 9.58 -6.66 -3.81
CA PHE A 26 9.51 -5.39 -3.10
C PHE A 26 10.80 -5.19 -2.28
N ASP A 27 11.40 -4.02 -2.40
CA ASP A 27 12.63 -3.64 -1.72
C ASP A 27 12.44 -2.27 -1.04
N PRO A 28 12.27 -2.24 0.30
CA PRO A 28 12.08 -1.00 1.06
C PRO A 28 13.15 0.07 0.80
N GLU A 29 14.41 -0.33 0.61
CA GLU A 29 15.52 0.61 0.39
C GLU A 29 15.46 1.28 -0.99
N ARG A 30 14.73 0.69 -1.93
CA ARG A 30 14.55 1.21 -3.29
C ARG A 30 13.17 1.77 -3.56
N ALA A 31 12.28 1.69 -2.57
CA ALA A 31 10.89 2.10 -2.73
C ALA A 31 10.64 3.56 -2.36
N ALA A 32 9.54 4.08 -2.89
CA ALA A 32 8.86 5.29 -2.47
C ALA A 32 7.35 5.03 -2.51
N LEU A 33 6.58 5.69 -1.63
CA LEU A 33 5.12 5.64 -1.65
C LEU A 33 4.55 6.87 -2.37
N LEU A 34 3.57 6.66 -3.24
CA LEU A 34 2.74 7.70 -3.83
C LEU A 34 1.29 7.56 -3.36
N ILE A 35 0.82 8.60 -2.69
CA ILE A 35 -0.59 8.82 -2.33
C ILE A 35 -1.19 9.76 -3.38
N HIS A 36 -1.85 9.17 -4.37
CA HIS A 36 -2.24 9.87 -5.60
C HIS A 36 -3.62 10.54 -5.44
N ASP A 37 -3.63 11.88 -5.47
CA ASP A 37 -4.82 12.74 -5.56
C ASP A 37 -5.91 12.44 -4.49
N MET A 38 -5.51 12.07 -3.27
CA MET A 38 -6.40 11.81 -2.13
C MET A 38 -6.95 13.10 -1.49
N GLN A 39 -7.49 14.00 -2.31
CA GLN A 39 -8.05 15.29 -1.90
C GLN A 39 -9.56 15.19 -1.63
N ASP A 40 -10.08 15.98 -0.69
CA ASP A 40 -11.51 15.99 -0.30
C ASP A 40 -12.44 16.09 -1.52
N TYR A 41 -12.08 16.90 -2.51
CA TYR A 41 -12.84 17.05 -3.75
C TYR A 41 -13.07 15.72 -4.49
N PHE A 42 -12.05 14.87 -4.58
CA PHE A 42 -12.14 13.60 -5.29
C PHE A 42 -12.84 12.53 -4.46
N ILE A 43 -12.57 12.48 -3.16
CA ILE A 43 -13.17 11.49 -2.26
C ILE A 43 -14.66 11.80 -2.01
N GLY A 44 -15.04 13.09 -2.03
CA GLY A 44 -16.41 13.54 -1.85
C GLY A 44 -17.41 13.02 -2.89
N PHE A 45 -16.96 12.52 -4.05
CA PHE A 45 -17.85 11.94 -5.07
C PHE A 45 -18.56 10.65 -4.61
N TRP A 46 -18.03 9.95 -3.60
CA TRP A 46 -18.72 8.80 -2.97
C TRP A 46 -19.67 9.20 -1.83
N GLY A 47 -19.69 10.48 -1.42
CA GLY A 47 -20.44 10.97 -0.28
C GLY A 47 -19.80 10.65 1.08
N ASP A 48 -20.44 11.12 2.14
CA ASP A 48 -19.94 10.98 3.52
C ASP A 48 -20.04 9.54 4.02
N ASN A 49 -19.09 9.13 4.88
CA ASN A 49 -19.05 7.84 5.57
C ASN A 49 -19.21 6.63 4.62
N CYS A 50 -18.53 6.66 3.48
CA CYS A 50 -18.50 5.54 2.54
C CYS A 50 -17.54 4.44 3.05
N PRO A 51 -18.02 3.26 3.49
CA PRO A 51 -17.16 2.24 4.12
C PRO A 51 -16.05 1.73 3.20
N MET A 52 -16.31 1.69 1.89
CA MET A 52 -15.31 1.32 0.89
C MET A 52 -14.15 2.33 0.90
N MET A 53 -14.44 3.63 0.94
CA MET A 53 -13.41 4.66 0.97
C MET A 53 -12.71 4.73 2.32
N GLU A 54 -13.41 4.49 3.43
CA GLU A 54 -12.79 4.33 4.74
C GLU A 54 -11.77 3.19 4.74
N GLN A 55 -12.09 2.06 4.11
CA GLN A 55 -11.16 0.93 3.97
C GLN A 55 -9.96 1.27 3.09
N VAL A 56 -10.18 1.93 1.95
CA VAL A 56 -9.07 2.41 1.08
C VAL A 56 -8.16 3.36 1.85
N VAL A 57 -8.73 4.34 2.55
CA VAL A 57 -7.98 5.31 3.36
C VAL A 57 -7.21 4.60 4.49
N ALA A 58 -7.81 3.64 5.18
CA ALA A 58 -7.15 2.87 6.22
C ALA A 58 -5.95 2.06 5.67
N ASN A 59 -6.11 1.44 4.50
CA ASN A 59 -5.03 0.71 3.82
C ASN A 59 -3.87 1.63 3.41
N ILE A 60 -4.18 2.81 2.86
CA ILE A 60 -3.17 3.83 2.53
C ILE A 60 -2.46 4.31 3.79
N ALA A 61 -3.19 4.55 4.88
CA ALA A 61 -2.62 4.99 6.16
C ALA A 61 -1.67 3.94 6.74
N ALA A 62 -2.02 2.65 6.65
CA ALA A 62 -1.15 1.55 7.08
C ALA A 62 0.16 1.50 6.27
N LEU A 63 0.07 1.63 4.93
CA LEU A 63 1.26 1.70 4.07
C LEU A 63 2.10 2.93 4.36
N ARG A 64 1.47 4.09 4.57
CA ARG A 64 2.16 5.33 4.94
C ARG A 64 2.92 5.14 6.25
N GLN A 65 2.27 4.61 7.28
CA GLN A 65 2.90 4.38 8.59
C GLN A 65 4.12 3.46 8.46
N TYR A 66 3.97 2.34 7.74
CA TYR A 66 5.09 1.44 7.44
C TYR A 66 6.22 2.16 6.70
N CYS A 67 5.90 2.95 5.67
CA CYS A 67 6.89 3.69 4.91
C CYS A 67 7.69 4.64 5.81
N LYS A 68 7.03 5.35 6.72
CA LYS A 68 7.68 6.24 7.68
C LYS A 68 8.60 5.49 8.65
N GLU A 69 8.13 4.37 9.20
CA GLU A 69 8.93 3.53 10.11
C GLU A 69 10.19 2.96 9.44
N HIS A 70 10.16 2.79 8.12
CA HIS A 70 11.23 2.17 7.33
C HIS A 70 12.01 3.16 6.44
N ASN A 71 11.89 4.47 6.67
CA ASN A 71 12.58 5.51 5.89
C ASN A 71 12.35 5.41 4.37
N ILE A 72 11.13 5.00 3.98
CA ILE A 72 10.63 5.01 2.62
C ILE A 72 9.97 6.39 2.39
N PRO A 73 10.44 7.22 1.44
CA PRO A 73 9.89 8.54 1.22
C PRO A 73 8.42 8.47 0.75
N VAL A 74 7.60 9.37 1.28
CA VAL A 74 6.17 9.47 0.96
C VAL A 74 5.92 10.73 0.13
N TYR A 75 5.34 10.53 -1.04
CA TYR A 75 4.92 11.57 -1.97
C TYR A 75 3.40 11.65 -2.04
N TYR A 76 2.87 12.86 -2.07
CA TYR A 76 1.49 13.14 -2.40
C TYR A 76 1.43 13.84 -3.75
N THR A 77 0.38 13.60 -4.51
CA THR A 77 -0.02 14.53 -5.57
C THR A 77 -1.27 15.26 -5.16
N ALA A 78 -1.27 16.58 -5.37
CA ALA A 78 -2.42 17.43 -5.11
C ALA A 78 -2.61 18.39 -6.29
N GLN A 79 -3.78 18.34 -6.93
CA GLN A 79 -4.12 19.31 -7.95
C GLN A 79 -4.30 20.70 -7.30
N PRO A 80 -3.76 21.77 -7.92
CA PRO A 80 -3.80 23.11 -7.35
C PRO A 80 -5.20 23.74 -7.46
N LYS A 81 -5.51 24.63 -6.51
CA LYS A 81 -6.79 25.38 -6.45
C LYS A 81 -7.00 26.25 -7.68
N GLU A 82 -5.93 26.92 -8.11
CA GLU A 82 -5.93 27.84 -9.25
C GLU A 82 -5.24 27.17 -10.43
N GLN A 83 -5.92 27.18 -11.58
CA GLN A 83 -5.39 26.68 -12.84
C GLN A 83 -5.84 27.62 -13.95
N SER A 84 -4.89 28.23 -14.64
CA SER A 84 -5.20 29.03 -15.83
C SER A 84 -5.75 28.13 -16.94
N ASP A 85 -6.49 28.69 -17.91
CA ASP A 85 -6.98 27.91 -19.06
C ASP A 85 -5.83 27.31 -19.88
N GLU A 86 -4.68 28.00 -19.95
CA GLU A 86 -3.47 27.52 -20.61
C GLU A 86 -2.84 26.34 -19.86
N ASP A 87 -2.77 26.42 -18.52
CA ASP A 87 -2.21 25.34 -17.71
C ASP A 87 -3.12 24.13 -17.65
N ARG A 88 -4.43 24.33 -17.52
CA ARG A 88 -5.42 23.25 -17.46
C ARG A 88 -5.65 22.62 -18.84
N ALA A 89 -5.62 23.43 -19.89
CA ALA A 89 -5.72 23.02 -21.30
C ALA A 89 -6.87 22.02 -21.53
N LEU A 90 -6.60 20.91 -22.21
CA LEU A 90 -7.59 19.89 -22.61
C LEU A 90 -8.32 19.19 -21.44
N LEU A 91 -7.88 19.39 -20.20
CA LEU A 91 -8.64 18.93 -19.02
C LEU A 91 -9.95 19.72 -18.87
N ASN A 92 -10.03 20.95 -19.38
CA ASN A 92 -11.25 21.74 -19.42
C ASN A 92 -12.32 21.05 -20.29
N ASP A 93 -11.95 20.61 -21.49
CA ASP A 93 -12.86 19.90 -22.39
C ASP A 93 -13.33 18.57 -21.78
N MET A 94 -12.40 17.81 -21.19
CA MET A 94 -12.68 16.47 -20.69
C MET A 94 -13.49 16.49 -19.38
N TRP A 95 -13.10 17.31 -18.40
CA TRP A 95 -13.63 17.26 -17.03
C TRP A 95 -14.34 18.54 -16.58
N GLY A 96 -14.44 19.53 -17.46
CA GLY A 96 -14.88 20.87 -17.08
C GLY A 96 -13.90 21.53 -16.10
N PRO A 97 -14.38 22.44 -15.23
CA PRO A 97 -13.50 23.18 -14.34
C PRO A 97 -12.90 22.33 -13.21
N GLY A 98 -13.46 21.15 -12.91
CA GLY A 98 -12.98 20.28 -11.84
C GLY A 98 -12.92 20.99 -10.47
N LEU A 99 -11.87 20.71 -9.69
CA LEU A 99 -11.72 21.25 -8.34
C LEU A 99 -11.61 22.78 -8.26
N THR A 100 -11.31 23.46 -9.37
CA THR A 100 -11.08 24.92 -9.38
C THR A 100 -12.33 25.71 -9.01
N ARG A 101 -13.52 25.08 -9.07
CA ARG A 101 -14.80 25.62 -8.61
C ARG A 101 -15.15 25.25 -7.16
N SER A 102 -14.32 24.45 -6.50
CA SER A 102 -14.45 24.01 -5.11
C SER A 102 -13.09 24.08 -4.39
N PRO A 103 -12.41 25.25 -4.39
CA PRO A 103 -11.04 25.39 -3.86
C PRO A 103 -10.90 25.07 -2.37
N GLU A 104 -11.99 25.11 -1.62
CA GLU A 104 -12.07 24.70 -0.21
C GLU A 104 -11.87 23.18 -0.03
N GLN A 105 -12.19 22.37 -1.03
CA GLN A 105 -12.08 20.91 -1.02
C GLN A 105 -10.73 20.40 -1.56
N GLN A 106 -9.73 21.29 -1.67
CA GLN A 106 -8.42 20.93 -2.23
C GLN A 106 -7.52 20.15 -1.25
N LYS A 107 -7.84 20.18 0.05
CA LYS A 107 -6.98 19.55 1.07
C LYS A 107 -6.95 18.03 0.88
N ILE A 108 -5.83 17.43 1.26
CA ILE A 108 -5.75 15.97 1.44
C ILE A 108 -6.68 15.59 2.60
N VAL A 109 -7.39 14.47 2.48
CA VAL A 109 -8.29 13.97 3.52
C VAL A 109 -7.58 13.85 4.87
N GLU A 110 -8.28 14.21 5.95
CA GLU A 110 -7.69 14.36 7.29
C GLU A 110 -6.93 13.12 7.77
N ALA A 111 -7.47 11.92 7.53
CA ALA A 111 -6.84 10.66 7.92
C ALA A 111 -5.49 10.38 7.20
N LEU A 112 -5.22 11.09 6.09
CA LEU A 112 -3.97 11.03 5.33
C LEU A 112 -3.25 12.39 5.33
N ALA A 113 -3.50 13.23 6.35
CA ALA A 113 -2.87 14.54 6.45
C ALA A 113 -1.32 14.41 6.35
N PRO A 114 -0.68 15.10 5.39
CA PRO A 114 0.77 15.12 5.30
C PRO A 114 1.40 15.78 6.52
N ASP A 115 2.62 15.36 6.87
CA ASP A 115 3.47 16.08 7.83
C ASP A 115 4.80 16.52 7.21
N GLU A 116 5.67 17.13 8.01
CA GLU A 116 6.90 17.81 7.54
C GLU A 116 7.89 16.87 6.84
N ALA A 117 7.79 15.54 7.04
CA ALA A 117 8.65 14.57 6.38
C ALA A 117 8.14 14.16 4.98
N ASP A 118 6.90 14.52 4.65
CA ASP A 118 6.27 14.14 3.38
C ASP A 118 6.50 15.20 2.30
N THR A 119 6.48 14.78 1.03
CA THR A 119 6.59 15.70 -0.11
C THR A 119 5.25 15.82 -0.85
N ILE A 120 4.69 17.03 -0.92
CA ILE A 120 3.47 17.30 -1.69
C ILE A 120 3.84 17.89 -3.06
N LEU A 121 3.47 17.18 -4.12
CA LEU A 121 3.70 17.59 -5.51
C LEU A 121 2.45 18.22 -6.11
N VAL A 122 2.62 19.36 -6.77
CA VAL A 122 1.53 19.98 -7.54
C VAL A 122 1.22 19.12 -8.76
N LYS A 123 -0.04 18.72 -8.91
CA LYS A 123 -0.50 17.80 -9.95
C LYS A 123 -1.19 18.53 -11.09
N TRP A 124 -0.60 18.46 -12.28
CA TRP A 124 -1.12 19.14 -13.47
C TRP A 124 -1.81 18.23 -14.49
N ARG A 125 -1.42 16.96 -14.58
CA ARG A 125 -1.94 15.98 -15.55
C ARG A 125 -2.18 14.64 -14.89
N TYR A 126 -2.67 13.64 -15.62
CA TYR A 126 -2.91 12.30 -15.09
C TYR A 126 -1.65 11.66 -14.50
N SER A 127 -0.52 11.73 -15.21
CA SER A 127 0.76 11.26 -14.68
C SER A 127 1.29 12.18 -13.57
N ALA A 128 1.70 11.59 -12.44
CA ALA A 128 2.42 12.28 -11.37
C ALA A 128 3.80 12.81 -11.79
N PHE A 129 4.37 12.31 -12.89
CA PHE A 129 5.68 12.76 -13.40
C PHE A 129 5.58 13.98 -14.33
N HIS A 130 4.40 14.24 -14.90
CA HIS A 130 4.28 15.28 -15.91
C HIS A 130 4.16 16.67 -15.28
N ARG A 131 5.13 17.55 -15.59
CA ARG A 131 5.30 18.87 -14.96
C ARG A 131 5.50 18.80 -13.44
N SER A 132 6.26 17.80 -12.98
CA SER A 132 6.65 17.66 -11.57
C SER A 132 8.12 17.24 -11.46
N PRO A 133 8.76 17.42 -10.28
CA PRO A 133 10.12 16.96 -10.04
C PRO A 133 10.21 15.47 -9.64
N LEU A 134 9.11 14.70 -9.69
CA LEU A 134 9.04 13.34 -9.11
C LEU A 134 10.15 12.41 -9.64
N GLU A 135 10.40 12.39 -10.94
CA GLU A 135 11.45 11.53 -11.52
C GLU A 135 12.84 11.88 -10.98
N GLN A 136 13.16 13.17 -10.90
CA GLN A 136 14.44 13.64 -10.40
C GLN A 136 14.60 13.28 -8.93
N MET A 137 13.58 13.53 -8.11
CA MET A 137 13.61 13.21 -6.67
C MET A 137 13.82 11.71 -6.41
N LEU A 138 13.13 10.84 -7.17
CA LEU A 138 13.30 9.40 -7.05
C LEU A 138 14.72 8.96 -7.45
N LYS A 139 15.27 9.50 -8.54
CA LYS A 139 16.65 9.20 -8.98
C LYS A 139 17.70 9.67 -7.98
N GLU A 140 17.57 10.88 -7.44
CA GLU A 140 18.51 11.45 -6.46
C GLU A 140 18.54 10.66 -5.16
N THR A 141 17.39 10.10 -4.75
CA THR A 141 17.28 9.27 -3.55
C THR A 141 17.55 7.78 -3.80
N GLY A 142 17.93 7.40 -5.03
CA GLY A 142 18.21 6.02 -5.42
C GLY A 142 16.97 5.11 -5.44
N ARG A 143 15.76 5.69 -5.43
CA ARG A 143 14.51 4.93 -5.39
C ARG A 143 14.02 4.65 -6.80
N ASN A 144 13.82 3.38 -7.12
CA ASN A 144 13.31 2.95 -8.41
C ASN A 144 12.16 1.93 -8.30
N GLN A 145 11.51 1.87 -7.14
CA GLN A 145 10.20 1.24 -6.97
C GLN A 145 9.22 2.31 -6.50
N LEU A 146 8.03 2.34 -7.09
CA LEU A 146 6.97 3.29 -6.72
C LEU A 146 5.71 2.52 -6.34
N ILE A 147 5.36 2.56 -5.05
CA ILE A 147 4.10 2.05 -4.53
C ILE A 147 3.02 3.07 -4.88
N ILE A 148 1.98 2.68 -5.60
CA ILE A 148 0.93 3.59 -6.10
C ILE A 148 -0.39 3.25 -5.44
N THR A 149 -0.93 4.26 -4.74
CA THR A 149 -2.21 4.22 -4.04
C THR A 149 -3.04 5.45 -4.39
N GLY A 150 -4.34 5.45 -4.07
CA GLY A 150 -5.21 6.61 -4.19
C GLY A 150 -6.25 6.51 -5.30
N VAL A 151 -6.58 7.65 -5.93
CA VAL A 151 -7.68 7.74 -6.91
C VAL A 151 -7.31 8.55 -8.16
N TYR A 152 -7.92 8.30 -9.33
CA TYR A 152 -8.72 7.12 -9.68
C TYR A 152 -7.83 6.06 -10.34
N ALA A 153 -8.10 4.78 -10.05
CA ALA A 153 -7.22 3.66 -10.41
C ALA A 153 -6.87 3.64 -11.91
N HIS A 154 -7.86 3.65 -12.81
CA HIS A 154 -7.64 3.56 -14.26
C HIS A 154 -7.19 4.87 -14.91
N ILE A 155 -7.29 6.02 -14.23
CA ILE A 155 -6.94 7.32 -14.82
C ILE A 155 -5.53 7.71 -14.38
N GLY A 156 -5.41 8.38 -13.23
CA GLY A 156 -4.16 8.95 -12.77
C GLY A 156 -3.17 7.89 -12.29
N CYS A 157 -3.65 6.91 -11.53
CA CYS A 157 -2.81 5.87 -10.96
C CYS A 157 -2.20 4.97 -12.04
N MET A 158 -3.02 4.42 -12.94
CA MET A 158 -2.56 3.59 -14.06
C MET A 158 -1.69 4.37 -15.06
N THR A 159 -2.01 5.63 -15.35
CA THR A 159 -1.16 6.47 -16.21
C THR A 159 0.19 6.70 -15.55
N THR A 160 0.22 7.02 -14.26
CA THR A 160 1.46 7.17 -13.49
C THR A 160 2.26 5.87 -13.44
N ALA A 161 1.60 4.72 -13.29
CA ALA A 161 2.27 3.42 -13.32
C ALA A 161 2.95 3.17 -14.68
N THR A 162 2.25 3.44 -15.78
CA THR A 162 2.81 3.30 -17.13
C THR A 162 3.96 4.28 -17.36
N ASP A 163 3.85 5.51 -16.87
CA ASP A 163 4.91 6.52 -17.00
C ASP A 163 6.14 6.20 -16.13
N ALA A 164 5.94 5.70 -14.90
CA ALA A 164 7.01 5.17 -14.05
C ALA A 164 7.79 4.06 -14.78
N PHE A 165 7.06 3.09 -15.35
CA PHE A 165 7.65 1.99 -16.11
C PHE A 165 8.52 2.47 -17.26
N MET A 166 8.06 3.47 -18.02
CA MET A 166 8.82 4.05 -19.13
C MET A 166 10.05 4.86 -18.68
N ARG A 167 10.15 5.18 -17.39
CA ARG A 167 11.26 5.91 -16.76
C ARG A 167 12.17 5.00 -15.93
N ASP A 168 12.12 3.69 -16.16
CA ASP A 168 12.89 2.66 -15.46
C ASP A 168 12.59 2.57 -13.94
N ILE A 169 11.41 3.02 -13.53
CA ILE A 169 10.89 2.89 -12.16
C ILE A 169 9.83 1.78 -12.16
N LYS A 170 9.95 0.83 -11.23
CA LYS A 170 9.06 -0.33 -11.10
C LYS A 170 7.78 0.07 -10.35
N PRO A 171 6.60 0.18 -11.00
CA PRO A 171 5.37 0.49 -10.29
C PRO A 171 4.81 -0.76 -9.58
N PHE A 172 4.31 -0.53 -8.36
CA PHE A 172 3.55 -1.48 -7.55
C PHE A 172 2.18 -0.85 -7.29
N MET A 173 1.17 -1.22 -8.09
CA MET A 173 -0.21 -0.80 -7.83
C MET A 173 -0.82 -1.65 -6.70
N VAL A 174 -1.35 -0.99 -5.68
CA VAL A 174 -1.90 -1.68 -4.50
C VAL A 174 -3.41 -1.80 -4.63
N ALA A 175 -3.89 -2.99 -4.99
CA ALA A 175 -5.24 -3.26 -5.45
C ALA A 175 -6.35 -2.85 -4.47
N ASP A 176 -6.12 -2.97 -3.17
CA ASP A 176 -7.06 -2.63 -2.10
C ASP A 176 -6.78 -1.25 -1.45
N ALA A 177 -5.77 -0.52 -1.93
CA ALA A 177 -5.48 0.86 -1.54
C ALA A 177 -5.71 1.84 -2.72
N LEU A 178 -6.61 1.46 -3.62
CA LEU A 178 -7.05 2.22 -4.77
C LEU A 178 -8.58 2.27 -4.82
N ALA A 179 -9.13 3.30 -5.43
CA ALA A 179 -10.54 3.33 -5.81
C ALA A 179 -10.72 3.95 -7.21
N ASP A 180 -11.89 3.74 -7.78
CA ASP A 180 -12.21 4.09 -9.17
C ASP A 180 -13.71 4.35 -9.34
N PHE A 181 -14.12 4.86 -10.50
CA PHE A 181 -15.53 5.16 -10.78
C PHE A 181 -16.43 3.91 -10.73
N SER A 182 -15.90 2.76 -11.12
CA SER A 182 -16.58 1.47 -11.05
C SER A 182 -15.61 0.33 -10.72
N ARG A 183 -16.15 -0.81 -10.27
CA ARG A 183 -15.36 -2.02 -10.03
C ARG A 183 -14.69 -2.53 -11.30
N ASP A 184 -15.37 -2.43 -12.44
CA ASP A 184 -14.83 -2.93 -13.72
C ASP A 184 -13.64 -2.10 -14.19
N GLU A 185 -13.71 -0.78 -14.08
CA GLU A 185 -12.57 0.11 -14.40
C GLU A 185 -11.40 -0.11 -13.43
N HIS A 186 -11.70 -0.30 -12.14
CA HIS A 186 -10.68 -0.64 -11.16
C HIS A 186 -9.96 -1.94 -11.57
N LEU A 187 -10.69 -3.05 -11.78
CA LEU A 187 -10.09 -4.33 -12.18
C LEU A 187 -9.36 -4.27 -13.52
N MET A 188 -9.88 -3.49 -14.48
CA MET A 188 -9.22 -3.26 -15.76
C MET A 188 -7.85 -2.63 -15.57
N SER A 189 -7.73 -1.63 -14.68
CA SER A 189 -6.45 -0.99 -14.40
C SER A 189 -5.41 -1.96 -13.84
N LEU A 190 -5.83 -2.86 -12.95
CA LEU A 190 -4.97 -3.90 -12.38
C LEU A 190 -4.50 -4.87 -13.46
N LYS A 191 -5.42 -5.34 -14.30
CA LYS A 191 -5.11 -6.23 -15.44
C LYS A 191 -4.15 -5.58 -16.43
N TYR A 192 -4.32 -4.29 -16.69
CA TYR A 192 -3.43 -3.55 -17.55
C TYR A 192 -2.02 -3.51 -16.97
N VAL A 193 -1.85 -3.05 -15.72
CA VAL A 193 -0.54 -2.91 -15.09
C VAL A 193 0.17 -4.26 -14.95
N ALA A 194 -0.49 -5.28 -14.40
CA ALA A 194 0.07 -6.63 -14.24
C ALA A 194 0.59 -7.20 -15.57
N GLY A 195 -0.06 -6.86 -16.68
CA GLY A 195 0.28 -7.35 -18.01
C GLY A 195 1.21 -6.47 -18.83
N ARG A 196 1.43 -5.20 -18.45
CA ARG A 196 2.06 -4.20 -19.34
C ARG A 196 3.11 -3.32 -18.68
N SER A 197 2.98 -2.99 -17.40
CA SER A 197 3.83 -1.95 -16.81
C SER A 197 4.32 -2.21 -15.40
N GLY A 198 3.83 -3.23 -14.67
CA GLY A 198 4.49 -3.63 -13.43
C GLY A 198 3.76 -4.64 -12.57
N ARG A 199 3.90 -4.47 -11.25
CA ARG A 199 3.34 -5.37 -10.23
C ARG A 199 2.00 -4.83 -9.74
N VAL A 200 1.04 -5.72 -9.58
CA VAL A 200 -0.15 -5.52 -8.76
C VAL A 200 -0.01 -6.39 -7.53
N VAL A 201 -0.28 -5.81 -6.36
CA VAL A 201 -0.16 -6.44 -5.04
C VAL A 201 -1.31 -5.99 -4.14
N MET A 202 -1.56 -6.73 -3.08
CA MET A 202 -2.40 -6.33 -1.96
C MET A 202 -1.58 -5.54 -0.93
N THR A 203 -2.23 -4.68 -0.14
CA THR A 203 -1.62 -3.93 0.97
C THR A 203 -0.83 -4.86 1.89
N GLN A 204 -1.41 -6.01 2.22
CA GLN A 204 -0.83 -7.00 3.13
C GLN A 204 0.47 -7.66 2.60
N GLU A 205 0.73 -7.62 1.29
CA GLU A 205 1.97 -8.13 0.69
C GLU A 205 3.16 -7.17 0.86
N LEU A 206 2.88 -5.88 1.07
CA LEU A 206 3.90 -4.84 1.29
C LEU A 206 4.14 -4.57 2.77
N LEU A 207 3.14 -4.83 3.61
CA LEU A 207 3.27 -4.74 5.04
C LEU A 207 3.99 -5.99 5.57
N PRO A 208 4.84 -5.85 6.61
CA PRO A 208 5.43 -7.01 7.26
C PRO A 208 4.28 -7.86 7.80
N THR A 209 4.17 -9.11 7.35
CA THR A 209 3.11 -10.01 7.78
C THR A 209 3.21 -10.14 9.29
N PRO A 210 2.18 -9.73 10.06
CA PRO A 210 2.26 -9.80 11.51
C PRO A 210 2.36 -11.25 11.95
N VAL A 211 1.80 -12.18 11.18
CA VAL A 211 1.88 -13.62 11.38
C VAL A 211 2.39 -14.32 10.11
N PRO A 212 3.18 -15.39 10.22
CA PRO A 212 3.63 -16.17 9.07
C PRO A 212 2.45 -16.76 8.27
N ALA A 213 2.54 -16.76 6.94
CA ALA A 213 1.49 -17.23 6.04
C ALA A 213 1.49 -18.76 5.82
N SER A 214 2.56 -19.44 6.23
CA SER A 214 2.71 -20.89 6.19
C SER A 214 3.60 -21.34 7.34
N LYS A 215 3.60 -22.65 7.63
CA LYS A 215 4.54 -23.24 8.59
C LYS A 215 6.00 -23.03 8.17
N ASP A 216 6.29 -23.10 6.87
CA ASP A 216 7.64 -22.81 6.35
C ASP A 216 8.04 -21.34 6.58
N ALA A 217 7.10 -20.40 6.38
CA ALA A 217 7.34 -19.00 6.70
C ALA A 217 7.58 -18.78 8.20
N LEU A 218 6.88 -19.54 9.07
CA LEU A 218 7.15 -19.56 10.51
C LEU A 218 8.57 -20.06 10.79
N ARG A 219 8.98 -21.20 10.20
CA ARG A 219 10.36 -21.70 10.32
C ARG A 219 11.38 -20.64 9.92
N SER A 220 11.21 -19.97 8.78
CA SER A 220 12.14 -18.92 8.33
C SER A 220 12.22 -17.72 9.27
N ILE A 221 11.19 -17.45 10.07
CA ILE A 221 11.20 -16.41 11.11
C ILE A 221 11.89 -16.91 12.39
N ILE A 222 11.71 -18.18 12.77
CA ILE A 222 12.20 -18.73 14.04
C ILE A 222 13.67 -19.15 13.95
N LEU A 223 14.11 -19.83 12.88
CA LEU A 223 15.47 -20.38 12.78
C LEU A 223 16.57 -19.32 13.00
N PRO A 224 16.49 -18.08 12.45
CA PRO A 224 17.51 -17.05 12.71
C PRO A 224 17.54 -16.53 14.16
N LEU A 225 16.57 -16.91 15.00
CA LEU A 225 16.46 -16.51 16.40
C LEU A 225 17.02 -17.58 17.36
N LEU A 226 17.52 -18.70 16.82
CA LEU A 226 18.13 -19.78 17.58
C LEU A 226 19.65 -19.59 17.60
N ASP A 227 20.30 -20.00 18.69
CA ASP A 227 21.74 -19.82 18.86
C ASP A 227 22.53 -21.11 18.53
N GLU A 228 21.83 -22.22 18.24
CA GLU A 228 22.39 -23.53 17.93
C GLU A 228 22.57 -23.77 16.42
N SER A 229 23.56 -24.61 16.09
CA SER A 229 23.90 -24.93 14.69
C SER A 229 23.03 -26.04 14.05
N GLU A 230 22.36 -26.84 14.88
CA GLU A 230 21.42 -27.86 14.42
C GLU A 230 20.00 -27.28 14.35
N GLU A 231 19.29 -27.55 13.26
CA GLU A 231 17.90 -27.12 13.12
C GLU A 231 16.95 -28.03 13.90
N PRO A 232 16.03 -27.49 14.72
CA PRO A 232 15.03 -28.30 15.41
C PRO A 232 13.99 -28.89 14.43
N MET A 233 13.49 -30.07 14.80
CA MET A 233 12.23 -30.60 14.31
C MET A 233 11.07 -29.72 14.77
N ASP A 234 9.92 -29.82 14.09
CA ASP A 234 8.82 -28.88 14.34
C ASP A 234 8.13 -29.07 15.70
N ASP A 235 8.25 -30.24 16.31
CA ASP A 235 7.69 -30.62 17.61
C ASP A 235 8.69 -30.48 18.78
N GLU A 236 9.93 -30.08 18.50
CA GLU A 236 10.97 -29.88 19.51
C GLU A 236 10.84 -28.53 20.21
N ASN A 237 11.31 -28.50 21.46
CA ASN A 237 11.27 -27.31 22.31
C ASN A 237 12.37 -26.32 21.89
N LEU A 238 11.95 -25.19 21.35
CA LEU A 238 12.84 -24.15 20.81
C LEU A 238 13.74 -23.50 21.87
N ILE A 239 13.40 -23.59 23.16
CA ILE A 239 14.24 -23.08 24.25
C ILE A 239 15.53 -23.91 24.34
N ASP A 240 15.46 -25.21 24.04
CA ASP A 240 16.62 -26.11 24.02
C ASP A 240 17.60 -25.75 22.89
N TYR A 241 17.15 -24.97 21.91
CA TYR A 241 17.92 -24.45 20.77
C TYR A 241 18.32 -22.97 20.95
N GLY A 242 18.23 -22.43 22.17
CA GLY A 242 18.68 -21.08 22.51
C GLY A 242 17.62 -19.99 22.33
N LEU A 243 16.34 -20.33 22.14
CA LEU A 243 15.29 -19.31 22.07
C LEU A 243 15.01 -18.70 23.45
N ASP A 244 15.27 -17.40 23.61
CA ASP A 244 15.07 -16.69 24.87
C ASP A 244 13.66 -16.05 25.05
N SER A 245 13.39 -15.60 26.27
CA SER A 245 12.11 -14.97 26.62
C SER A 245 11.89 -13.59 25.97
N VAL A 246 12.96 -12.87 25.63
CA VAL A 246 12.86 -11.54 24.98
C VAL A 246 12.38 -11.72 23.54
N ARG A 247 12.95 -12.68 22.82
CA ARG A 247 12.54 -13.07 21.47
C ARG A 247 11.08 -13.54 21.46
N MET A 248 10.67 -14.38 22.42
CA MET A 248 9.27 -14.79 22.57
C MET A 248 8.30 -13.63 22.85
N MET A 249 8.67 -12.67 23.71
CA MET A 249 7.84 -11.48 23.95
C MET A 249 7.67 -10.62 22.70
N ALA A 250 8.74 -10.46 21.91
CA ALA A 250 8.68 -9.72 20.65
C ALA A 250 7.77 -10.41 19.62
N LEU A 251 7.87 -11.75 19.50
CA LEU A 251 6.96 -12.55 18.66
C LEU A 251 5.51 -12.41 19.12
N ALA A 252 5.24 -12.57 20.41
CA ALA A 252 3.90 -12.40 20.96
C ALA A 252 3.32 -11.01 20.68
N ALA A 253 4.10 -9.95 20.84
CA ALA A 253 3.67 -8.58 20.53
C ALA A 253 3.33 -8.38 19.05
N ARG A 254 4.10 -9.00 18.13
CA ARG A 254 3.81 -8.98 16.68
C ARG A 254 2.52 -9.74 16.37
N TRP A 255 2.39 -10.95 16.90
CA TRP A 255 1.27 -11.86 16.61
C TRP A 255 -0.04 -11.40 17.23
N ARG A 256 0.03 -10.67 18.36
CA ARG A 256 -1.12 -10.04 19.02
C ARG A 256 -1.87 -9.05 18.14
N LYS A 257 -1.20 -8.46 17.13
CA LYS A 257 -1.85 -7.56 16.17
C LYS A 257 -2.91 -8.27 15.31
N VAL A 258 -2.83 -9.59 15.18
CA VAL A 258 -3.80 -10.43 14.46
C VAL A 258 -4.67 -11.21 15.44
N HIS A 259 -4.05 -11.81 16.44
CA HIS A 259 -4.73 -12.62 17.45
C HIS A 259 -4.60 -11.95 18.82
N GLY A 260 -5.57 -11.11 19.20
CA GLY A 260 -5.48 -10.23 20.37
C GLY A 260 -5.22 -10.94 21.72
N ASP A 261 -5.48 -12.24 21.81
CA ASP A 261 -5.25 -13.08 22.99
C ASP A 261 -3.84 -13.69 23.05
N ILE A 262 -3.04 -13.64 21.98
CA ILE A 262 -1.66 -14.16 22.00
C ILE A 262 -0.81 -13.31 22.96
N ASP A 263 -0.17 -13.98 23.90
CA ASP A 263 0.78 -13.42 24.83
C ASP A 263 2.00 -14.33 25.04
N PHE A 264 2.96 -13.86 25.82
CA PHE A 264 4.16 -14.60 26.15
C PHE A 264 3.84 -15.94 26.84
N VAL A 265 2.85 -15.96 27.73
CA VAL A 265 2.51 -17.17 28.51
C VAL A 265 2.00 -18.26 27.58
N MET A 266 1.19 -17.90 26.59
CA MET A 266 0.66 -18.82 25.59
C MET A 266 1.78 -19.42 24.73
N LEU A 267 2.76 -18.61 24.31
CA LEU A 267 3.91 -19.10 23.54
C LEU A 267 4.85 -19.97 24.37
N ALA A 268 5.18 -19.54 25.59
CA ALA A 268 6.12 -20.23 26.47
C ALA A 268 5.56 -21.54 27.03
N LYS A 269 4.23 -21.74 27.03
CA LYS A 269 3.61 -22.99 27.48
C LYS A 269 3.96 -24.18 26.59
N ASN A 270 4.09 -23.97 25.28
CA ASN A 270 4.47 -25.00 24.33
C ASN A 270 5.32 -24.38 23.21
N PRO A 271 6.62 -24.13 23.45
CA PRO A 271 7.50 -23.36 22.56
C PRO A 271 8.01 -24.23 21.40
N THR A 272 7.11 -24.70 20.54
CA THR A 272 7.43 -25.51 19.35
C THR A 272 6.87 -24.85 18.09
N ILE A 273 7.47 -25.12 16.94
CA ILE A 273 6.99 -24.59 15.65
C ILE A 273 5.56 -25.09 15.38
N ASP A 274 5.27 -26.37 15.67
CA ASP A 274 3.94 -26.96 15.51
C ASP A 274 2.87 -26.29 16.37
N ALA A 275 3.18 -26.05 17.64
CA ALA A 275 2.24 -25.43 18.56
C ALA A 275 1.96 -23.97 18.15
N TRP A 276 3.00 -23.23 17.78
CA TRP A 276 2.86 -21.84 17.35
C TRP A 276 2.14 -21.73 16.02
N TRP A 277 2.42 -22.61 15.05
CA TRP A 277 1.66 -22.64 13.80
C TRP A 277 0.18 -22.92 14.04
N THR A 278 -0.15 -23.84 14.95
CA THR A 278 -1.54 -24.12 15.34
C THR A 278 -2.22 -22.89 15.96
N LEU A 279 -1.51 -22.12 16.79
CA LEU A 279 -2.02 -20.88 17.36
C LEU A 279 -2.25 -19.78 16.31
N LEU A 280 -1.42 -19.73 15.26
CA LEU A 280 -1.44 -18.68 14.26
C LEU A 280 -2.40 -18.96 13.10
N SER A 281 -2.65 -20.23 12.80
CA SER A 281 -3.50 -20.69 11.69
C SER A 281 -5.00 -20.75 12.01
N ARG A 282 -5.40 -20.49 13.26
CA ARG A 282 -6.83 -20.40 13.63
C ARG A 282 -7.49 -19.20 12.97
N GLU A 283 -8.81 -19.29 12.74
CA GLU A 283 -9.60 -18.15 12.27
C GLU A 283 -9.53 -16.99 13.27
N VAL A 284 -9.34 -15.78 12.75
CA VAL A 284 -9.38 -14.55 13.54
C VAL A 284 -10.82 -14.34 14.01
N LYS A 285 -11.04 -14.31 15.32
CA LYS A 285 -12.35 -14.04 15.93
C LYS A 285 -12.68 -12.55 15.95
#